data_AF-A5BJZ6-F1
#
_entry.id   AF-A5BJZ6-F1
#
_cell.length_a   1.000
_cell.length_b   1.000
_cell.length_c   1.000
_cell.angle_alpha   90.00
_cell.angle_beta   90.00
_cell.angle_gamma   90.00
#
_symmetry.space_group_name_H-M   'P 1'
#
loop_
_entity.id
_entity.type
_entity.pdbx_description
1 polymer ?
#
loop_
_entity_poly.entity_id
_entity_poly.type
_entity_poly.pdbx_seq_one_letter_code
_entity_poly.pdbx_strand_id
1 'polypeptide(L)'
;MPVPKASPESGSIVPGEEEGVSLGTMKLPSDTDIPRFESLLFQWANSLCQGANLPLPVPLKVDRIQGGARLGFITIGDGKTEVLVYIDCLVFPATDGSGPTFRAIRNGPLKDLSPPGEPRIMRSLLQALKKSVEIARV
;
A
#
# COMPACT_ATOMS: atom_id res chain seq x y z
N MET A 1 41.75 9.51 27.69
CA MET A 1 41.64 9.47 26.21
C MET A 1 42.88 8.73 25.71
N PRO A 2 42.85 7.76 24.76
CA PRO A 2 41.82 7.40 23.77
C PRO A 2 41.43 5.89 23.74
N VAL A 3 40.34 5.53 23.06
CA VAL A 3 40.17 4.43 22.07
C VAL A 3 38.68 4.42 21.66
N PRO A 4 38.32 4.51 20.36
CA PRO A 4 36.95 4.28 19.93
C PRO A 4 36.65 2.78 20.04
N LYS A 5 35.67 2.44 20.87
CA LYS A 5 35.12 1.09 20.97
C LYS A 5 34.26 0.82 19.73
N ALA A 6 34.77 0.02 18.81
CA ALA A 6 33.97 -0.58 17.75
C ALA A 6 32.91 -1.49 18.39
N SER A 7 31.64 -1.22 18.11
CA SER A 7 30.54 -2.13 18.42
C SER A 7 30.29 -3.04 17.21
N PRO A 8 29.93 -4.31 17.44
CA PRO A 8 29.83 -5.31 16.38
C PRO A 8 28.62 -5.02 15.48
N GLU A 9 28.92 -4.97 14.20
CA GLU A 9 28.04 -5.14 13.06
C GLU A 9 27.16 -6.39 13.29
N SER A 10 25.91 -6.18 13.71
CA SER A 10 24.89 -7.23 13.61
C SER A 10 24.35 -7.18 12.19
N GLY A 11 25.00 -7.95 11.33
CA GLY A 11 24.49 -8.33 10.02
C GLY A 11 23.23 -9.17 10.18
N SER A 12 22.08 -8.51 10.18
CA SER A 12 20.82 -9.13 9.77
C SER A 12 20.65 -8.82 8.29
N ILE A 13 21.22 -9.67 7.44
CA ILE A 13 20.87 -9.73 6.03
C ILE A 13 19.46 -10.31 5.90
N VAL A 14 18.46 -9.44 5.78
CA VAL A 14 17.16 -9.85 5.23
C VAL A 14 17.22 -9.69 3.70
N PRO A 15 16.78 -10.69 2.90
CA PRO A 15 16.84 -10.57 1.44
C PRO A 15 15.77 -9.58 0.94
N GLY A 16 16.21 -8.35 0.61
CA GLY A 16 15.62 -7.36 -0.30
C GLY A 16 14.10 -7.13 -0.30
N GLU A 17 13.57 -6.23 0.53
CA GLU A 17 12.14 -5.83 0.48
C GLU A 17 11.85 -4.33 0.79
N GLU A 18 12.77 -3.41 0.50
CA GLU A 18 12.51 -1.95 0.64
C GLU A 18 12.83 -1.14 -0.62
N GLU A 19 12.54 -1.67 -1.81
CA GLU A 19 12.72 -0.87 -3.03
C GLU A 19 11.51 0.02 -3.35
N GLY A 20 10.36 -0.19 -2.71
CA GLY A 20 9.17 0.64 -2.93
C GLY A 20 9.19 1.98 -2.20
N VAL A 21 8.59 3.00 -2.79
CA VAL A 21 8.40 4.31 -2.13
C VAL A 21 7.20 4.20 -1.17
N SER A 22 7.44 4.34 0.13
CA SER A 22 6.38 4.32 1.14
C SER A 22 5.52 5.58 1.04
N LEU A 23 4.24 5.41 0.69
CA LEU A 23 3.28 6.50 0.54
C LEU A 23 2.53 6.80 1.85
N GLY A 24 2.48 5.83 2.77
CA GLY A 24 1.84 5.99 4.06
C GLY A 24 1.80 4.71 4.87
N THR A 25 1.72 4.88 6.19
CA THR A 25 1.56 3.80 7.16
C THR A 25 0.50 4.18 8.19
N MET A 26 -0.28 3.20 8.65
CA MET A 26 -1.28 3.40 9.70
C MET A 26 -1.28 2.20 10.64
N LYS A 27 -1.12 2.46 11.94
CA LYS A 27 -1.34 1.44 12.97
C LYS A 27 -2.83 1.18 13.07
N LEU A 28 -3.21 -0.08 12.91
CA LEU A 28 -4.57 -0.54 13.09
C LEU A 28 -4.78 -0.89 14.57
N PRO A 29 -6.00 -0.72 15.11
CA PRO A 29 -6.34 -1.22 16.44
C PRO A 29 -6.05 -2.72 16.56
N SER A 30 -5.62 -3.17 17.74
CA SER A 30 -5.31 -4.59 17.98
C SER A 30 -6.54 -5.51 17.84
N ASP A 31 -7.73 -4.94 18.02
CA ASP A 31 -9.05 -5.57 17.84
C ASP A 31 -9.54 -5.59 16.37
N THR A 32 -8.69 -5.28 15.40
CA THR A 32 -9.08 -5.27 13.98
C THR A 32 -9.16 -6.70 13.42
N ASP A 33 -10.32 -7.06 12.88
CA ASP A 33 -10.50 -8.25 12.03
C ASP A 33 -9.78 -8.04 10.69
N ILE A 34 -8.61 -8.65 10.55
CA ILE A 34 -7.75 -8.51 9.36
C ILE A 34 -8.43 -9.03 8.08
N PRO A 35 -9.00 -10.25 8.04
CA PRO A 35 -9.73 -10.72 6.86
C PRO A 35 -10.86 -9.77 6.41
N ARG A 36 -11.61 -9.21 7.37
CA ARG A 36 -12.67 -8.25 7.07
C ARG A 36 -12.10 -6.94 6.54
N PHE A 37 -11.03 -6.43 7.14
CA PHE A 37 -10.36 -5.22 6.69
C PHE A 37 -9.77 -5.38 5.27
N GLU A 38 -9.12 -6.49 4.96
CA GLU A 38 -8.61 -6.80 3.61
C GLU A 38 -9.74 -6.80 2.57
N SER A 39 -10.89 -7.38 2.92
CA SER A 39 -12.07 -7.40 2.05
C SER A 39 -12.60 -5.99 1.78
N LEU A 40 -12.64 -5.12 2.80
CA LEU A 40 -13.05 -3.72 2.67
C LEU A 40 -12.06 -2.91 1.82
N LEU A 41 -10.75 -3.14 1.98
CA LEU A 41 -9.72 -2.53 1.11
C LEU A 41 -9.94 -2.91 -0.36
N PHE A 42 -10.17 -4.19 -0.64
CA PHE A 42 -10.41 -4.64 -2.01
C PHE A 42 -11.72 -4.08 -2.59
N GLN A 43 -12.78 -3.99 -1.78
CA GLN A 43 -14.04 -3.36 -2.19
C GLN A 43 -13.84 -1.88 -2.52
N TRP A 44 -13.10 -1.14 -1.68
CA TRP A 44 -12.74 0.25 -1.96
C TRP A 44 -11.95 0.35 -3.27
N ALA A 45 -10.93 -0.48 -3.45
CA ALA A 45 -10.10 -0.46 -4.66
C ALA A 45 -10.96 -0.67 -5.94
N ASN A 46 -11.85 -1.65 -5.95
CA ASN A 46 -12.76 -1.88 -7.08
C ASN A 46 -13.71 -0.70 -7.31
N SER A 47 -14.14 -0.01 -6.26
CA SER A 47 -14.99 1.18 -6.41
C SER A 47 -14.29 2.34 -7.15
N LEU A 48 -12.95 2.39 -7.13
CA LEU A 48 -12.17 3.35 -7.93
C LEU A 48 -12.29 3.08 -9.44
N CYS A 49 -12.41 1.81 -9.84
CA CYS A 49 -12.56 1.40 -11.24
C CYS A 49 -14.02 1.48 -11.73
N GLN A 50 -14.98 1.26 -10.83
CA GLN A 50 -16.42 1.18 -11.16
C GLN A 50 -17.18 2.51 -10.96
N GLY A 51 -16.61 3.46 -10.23
CA GLY A 51 -17.34 4.59 -9.66
C GLY A 51 -16.89 5.97 -10.15
N ALA A 52 -17.81 6.68 -10.79
CA ALA A 52 -17.76 8.04 -11.32
C ALA A 52 -17.38 9.20 -10.35
N ASN A 53 -16.78 8.94 -9.18
CA ASN A 53 -16.45 9.98 -8.18
C ASN A 53 -14.99 10.46 -8.22
N LEU A 54 -14.10 9.72 -8.87
CA LEU A 54 -12.70 10.10 -9.01
C LEU A 54 -12.34 10.04 -10.50
N PRO A 55 -12.48 11.14 -11.25
CA PRO A 55 -12.00 11.17 -12.63
C PRO A 55 -10.47 11.01 -12.58
N LEU A 56 -10.02 9.82 -12.95
CA LEU A 56 -8.62 9.48 -13.02
C LEU A 56 -8.13 9.72 -14.46
N PRO A 57 -6.95 10.33 -14.62
CA PRO A 57 -6.38 10.65 -15.92
C PRO A 57 -5.90 9.41 -16.67
N VAL A 58 -5.70 8.29 -15.97
CA VAL A 58 -5.29 7.01 -16.52
C VAL A 58 -6.17 5.89 -15.97
N PRO A 59 -6.42 4.83 -16.76
CA PRO A 59 -7.14 3.67 -16.26
C PRO A 59 -6.36 3.00 -15.11
N LEU A 60 -7.11 2.45 -14.15
CA LEU A 60 -6.56 1.65 -13.06
C LEU A 60 -6.89 0.18 -13.28
N LYS A 61 -5.89 -0.67 -13.04
CA LYS A 61 -6.07 -2.10 -12.81
C LYS A 61 -6.11 -2.36 -11.31
N VAL A 62 -7.10 -3.09 -10.83
CA VAL A 62 -7.18 -3.53 -9.43
C VAL A 62 -6.98 -5.03 -9.38
N ASP A 63 -5.96 -5.46 -8.64
CA ASP A 63 -5.66 -6.88 -8.42
C ASP A 63 -5.75 -7.19 -6.92
N ARG A 64 -6.32 -8.34 -6.56
CA ARG A 64 -6.27 -8.84 -5.19
C ARG A 64 -4.90 -9.48 -4.96
N ILE A 65 -4.23 -9.10 -3.88
CA ILE A 65 -2.93 -9.65 -3.50
C ILE A 65 -3.00 -10.15 -2.05
N GLN A 66 -2.01 -10.93 -1.64
CA GLN A 66 -1.90 -11.34 -0.24
C GLN A 66 -1.75 -10.10 0.65
N GLY A 67 -2.57 -10.00 1.70
CA GLY A 67 -2.56 -8.85 2.60
C GLY A 67 -3.34 -7.63 2.11
N GLY A 68 -3.97 -7.66 0.93
CA GLY A 68 -4.82 -6.54 0.49
C GLY A 68 -5.02 -6.41 -1.02
N ALA A 69 -4.73 -5.23 -1.57
CA ALA A 69 -5.04 -4.88 -2.96
C ALA A 69 -3.92 -4.10 -3.63
N ARG A 70 -3.73 -4.34 -4.93
CA ARG A 70 -2.80 -3.62 -5.81
C ARG A 70 -3.57 -2.71 -6.75
N LEU A 71 -3.13 -1.45 -6.85
CA LEU A 71 -3.63 -0.45 -7.78
C LEU A 71 -2.58 -0.20 -8.86
N GLY A 72 -2.74 -0.81 -10.03
CA GLY A 72 -1.86 -0.62 -11.17
C GLY A 72 -2.32 0.55 -12.05
N PHE A 73 -1.43 1.51 -12.29
CA PHE A 73 -1.70 2.60 -13.23
C PHE A 73 -1.37 2.12 -14.63
N ILE A 74 -2.42 1.97 -15.45
CA ILE A 74 -2.29 1.51 -16.82
C ILE A 74 -1.86 2.69 -17.70
N THR A 75 -0.81 2.50 -18.46
CA THR A 75 -0.44 3.35 -19.59
C THR A 75 -0.54 2.56 -20.90
N ILE A 76 -0.68 3.28 -22.02
CA ILE A 76 -0.64 2.70 -23.35
C ILE A 76 0.66 3.18 -24.00
N GLY A 77 1.65 2.30 -24.04
CA GLY A 77 2.94 2.52 -24.71
C GLY A 77 3.05 1.61 -25.92
N ASP A 78 3.43 2.14 -27.09
CA ASP A 78 3.65 1.35 -28.32
C ASP A 78 2.48 0.42 -28.70
N GLY A 79 1.24 0.86 -28.43
CA GLY A 79 0.03 0.06 -28.66
C GLY A 79 -0.20 -1.09 -27.67
N LYS A 80 0.59 -1.19 -26.59
CA LYS A 80 0.48 -2.19 -25.52
C LYS A 80 0.07 -1.56 -24.20
N THR A 81 -0.75 -2.29 -23.45
CA THR A 81 -1.14 -1.95 -22.09
C THR A 81 0.00 -2.29 -21.13
N GLU A 82 0.57 -1.30 -20.48
CA GLU A 82 1.68 -1.47 -19.53
C GLU A 82 1.29 -0.93 -18.15
N VAL A 83 1.80 -1.57 -17.08
CA VAL A 83 1.68 -1.07 -15.71
C VAL A 83 3.08 -0.72 -15.24
N LEU A 84 3.45 0.55 -15.41
CA LEU A 84 4.80 1.04 -15.09
C LEU A 84 4.93 1.46 -13.62
N VAL A 85 3.81 1.68 -12.93
CA VAL A 85 3.77 2.02 -11.53
C VAL A 85 2.48 1.48 -10.92
N TYR A 86 2.59 0.98 -9.69
CA TYR A 86 1.46 0.46 -8.94
C TYR A 86 1.62 0.76 -7.45
N ILE A 87 0.49 0.81 -6.74
CA ILE A 87 0.44 1.01 -5.29
C ILE A 87 -0.11 -0.25 -4.65
N ASP A 88 0.67 -0.84 -3.75
CA ASP A 88 0.28 -1.94 -2.90
C ASP A 88 -0.29 -1.40 -1.59
N CYS A 89 -1.58 -1.67 -1.36
CA CYS A 89 -2.28 -1.39 -0.12
C CYS A 89 -2.33 -2.68 0.69
N LEU A 90 -1.40 -2.81 1.64
CA LEU A 90 -1.14 -4.04 2.37
C LEU A 90 -1.43 -3.89 3.85
N VAL A 91 -1.94 -4.94 4.46
CA VAL A 91 -2.06 -5.10 5.90
C VAL A 91 -1.13 -6.20 6.35
N PHE A 92 -0.34 -5.86 7.36
CA PHE A 92 0.53 -6.77 8.05
C PHE A 92 -0.11 -7.13 9.39
N PRO A 93 -0.21 -8.42 9.71
CA PRO A 93 -0.73 -8.85 11.00
C PRO A 93 0.16 -8.34 12.14
N ALA A 94 -0.38 -8.36 13.35
CA ALA A 94 0.39 -8.06 14.56
C ALA A 94 1.64 -8.96 14.65
N THR A 95 2.78 -8.35 14.97
CA THR A 95 4.02 -9.08 15.32
C THR A 95 4.33 -8.82 16.79
N ASP A 96 5.04 -9.73 17.46
CA ASP A 96 5.24 -9.75 18.92
C ASP A 96 5.37 -8.34 19.56
N GLY A 97 4.32 -7.94 20.31
CA GLY A 97 4.25 -6.64 20.99
C GLY A 97 3.74 -5.43 20.17
N SER A 98 3.41 -5.60 18.88
CA SER A 98 2.91 -4.54 17.99
C SER A 98 1.55 -4.89 17.36
N GLY A 99 0.65 -3.91 17.28
CA GLY A 99 -0.64 -4.07 16.61
C GLY A 99 -0.50 -4.21 15.08
N PRO A 100 -1.56 -4.68 14.40
CA PRO A 100 -1.55 -4.82 12.94
C PRO A 100 -1.29 -3.47 12.27
N THR A 101 -0.65 -3.49 11.11
CA THR A 101 -0.21 -2.25 10.43
C THR A 101 -0.59 -2.26 8.96
N PHE A 102 -1.25 -1.19 8.53
CA PHE A 102 -1.47 -0.92 7.13
C PHE A 102 -0.28 -0.16 6.53
N ARG A 103 0.12 -0.52 5.30
CA ARG A 103 1.12 0.20 4.50
C ARG A 103 0.63 0.39 3.07
N ALA A 104 0.83 1.60 2.55
CA ALA A 104 0.69 1.90 1.13
C ALA A 104 2.09 2.08 0.53
N ILE A 105 2.46 1.24 -0.43
CA ILE A 105 3.80 1.20 -1.00
C ILE A 105 3.70 1.35 -2.51
N ARG A 106 4.40 2.33 -3.08
CA ARG A 106 4.49 2.52 -4.52
C ARG A 106 5.67 1.75 -5.09
N ASN A 107 5.39 0.91 -6.06
CA ASN A 107 6.31 -0.03 -6.67
C ASN A 107 6.24 0.04 -8.20
N GLY A 108 7.17 -0.63 -8.86
CA GLY A 108 7.26 -0.72 -10.33
C GLY A 108 8.43 0.07 -10.93
N PRO A 109 8.67 -0.07 -12.24
CA PRO A 109 9.79 0.58 -12.94
C PRO A 109 9.85 2.10 -12.80
N LEU A 110 8.69 2.75 -12.66
CA LEU A 110 8.56 4.20 -12.48
C LEU A 110 8.12 4.59 -11.06
N LYS A 111 8.45 3.77 -10.05
CA LYS A 111 8.11 4.03 -8.64
C LYS A 111 8.62 5.36 -8.08
N ASP A 112 9.64 5.97 -8.68
CA ASP A 112 10.15 7.28 -8.26
C ASP A 112 9.31 8.45 -8.81
N LEU A 113 8.43 8.19 -9.77
CA LEU A 113 7.52 9.16 -10.37
C LEU A 113 6.10 8.95 -9.83
N SER A 114 5.50 10.02 -9.30
CA SER A 114 4.09 9.98 -8.89
C SER A 114 3.18 9.83 -10.11
N PRO A 115 2.37 8.74 -10.19
CA PRO A 115 1.42 8.59 -11.26
C PRO A 115 0.33 9.66 -11.21
N PRO A 116 -0.24 10.00 -12.37
CA PRO A 116 -1.28 11.00 -12.43
C PRO A 116 -2.54 10.48 -11.73
N GLY A 117 -3.06 11.25 -10.77
CA GLY A 117 -4.20 10.86 -9.94
C GLY A 117 -3.84 10.26 -8.57
N GLU A 118 -2.56 9.99 -8.29
CA GLU A 118 -2.10 9.52 -6.97
C GLU A 118 -2.63 10.37 -5.80
N PRO A 119 -2.57 11.72 -5.82
CA PRO A 119 -3.08 12.52 -4.70
C PRO A 119 -4.58 12.32 -4.44
N ARG A 120 -5.35 12.02 -5.49
CA ARG A 120 -6.79 11.77 -5.41
C ARG A 120 -7.07 10.40 -4.81
N ILE A 121 -6.32 9.39 -5.26
CA ILE A 121 -6.40 8.02 -4.73
C ILE A 121 -5.99 8.00 -3.27
N MET A 122 -4.89 8.67 -2.90
CA MET A 122 -4.42 8.75 -1.50
C MET A 122 -5.46 9.43 -0.61
N ARG A 123 -6.14 10.48 -1.08
CA ARG A 123 -7.23 11.11 -0.32
C ARG A 123 -8.41 10.17 -0.12
N SER A 124 -8.81 9.45 -1.18
CA SER A 124 -9.88 8.44 -1.11
C SER A 124 -9.49 7.29 -0.18
N LEU A 125 -8.25 6.82 -0.26
CA LEU A 125 -7.69 5.77 0.58
C LEU A 125 -7.76 6.15 2.05
N LEU A 126 -7.37 7.37 2.42
CA LEU A 126 -7.45 7.82 3.81
C LEU A 126 -8.88 7.81 4.37
N GLN A 127 -9.88 8.16 3.56
CA GLN A 127 -11.29 8.09 3.97
C GLN A 127 -11.75 6.63 4.09
N ALA A 128 -11.37 5.79 3.12
CA ALA A 128 -11.68 4.37 3.13
C ALA A 128 -11.04 3.63 4.31
N LEU A 129 -9.80 3.96 4.65
CA LEU A 129 -9.07 3.40 5.79
C LEU A 129 -9.78 3.70 7.10
N LYS A 130 -10.15 4.96 7.34
CA LYS A 130 -10.90 5.35 8.56
C LYS A 130 -12.19 4.54 8.69
N LYS A 131 -13.00 4.51 7.63
CA LYS A 131 -14.25 3.76 7.60
C LYS A 131 -14.05 2.25 7.74
N SER A 132 -12.99 1.71 7.12
CA SER A 132 -12.69 0.28 7.17
C SER A 132 -12.24 -0.16 8.56
N VAL A 133 -11.45 0.67 9.25
CA VAL A 133 -11.11 0.44 10.66
C VAL A 133 -12.38 0.37 11.49
N GLU A 134 -13.27 1.37 11.40
CA GLU A 134 -14.51 1.41 12.19
C GLU A 134 -15.39 0.17 11.96
N ILE A 135 -15.49 -0.31 10.72
CA ILE A 135 -16.30 -1.49 10.37
C ILE A 135 -15.64 -2.81 10.80
N ALA A 136 -14.30 -2.86 10.79
CA ALA A 136 -13.54 -4.08 11.04
C ALA A 136 -13.14 -4.29 12.51
N ARG A 137 -13.52 -3.39 13.43
CA ARG A 137 -13.35 -3.62 14.87
C ARG A 137 -14.28 -4.72 15.36
N VAL A 138 -13.79 -5.52 16.30
CA VAL A 138 -14.51 -6.63 16.95
C VAL A 138 -14.79 -6.29 18.41
#